data_AF-A0A7S4L5Z2-F1
#
_entry.id   AF-A0A7S4L5Z2-F1
#
_cell.length_a   1.000
_cell.length_b   1.000
_cell.length_c   1.000
_cell.angle_alpha   90.00
_cell.angle_beta   90.00
_cell.angle_gamma   90.00
#
_symmetry.space_group_name_H-M   'P 1'
#
loop_
_entity.id
_entity.type
_entity.pdbx_description
1 polymer ?
#
loop_
_entity_poly.entity_id
_entity_poly.type
_entity_poly.pdbx_seq_one_letter_code
_entity_poly.pdbx_strand_id
1 'polypeptide(L)'
;STTSLPPSYQQFTLSLSHLFRWLSDETFNGPTHSFQCRSLPLSSLSLSLPSYFISSSHNTYLEGNQLSSKSTGKQYGRVLRTGCRCVEVDVWDGEDGLPVVWHGNTLTKKATLSTVVQY
;
A
#
# COMPACT_ATOMS: atom_id res chain seq x y z
N SER A 1 -44.29 -40.23 36.63
CA SER A 1 -44.43 -39.23 35.55
C SER A 1 -43.15 -38.40 35.49
N THR A 2 -42.14 -38.92 34.80
CA THR A 2 -40.84 -38.27 34.58
C THR A 2 -40.84 -37.73 33.16
N THR A 3 -41.15 -36.44 33.01
CA THR A 3 -41.12 -35.75 31.71
C THR A 3 -39.67 -35.37 31.42
N SER A 4 -39.01 -36.13 30.54
CA SER A 4 -37.73 -35.74 29.95
C SER A 4 -37.96 -34.66 28.90
N LEU A 5 -37.18 -33.57 28.97
CA LEU A 5 -37.20 -32.47 28.00
C LEU A 5 -36.65 -32.95 26.63
N PRO A 6 -37.16 -32.41 25.50
CA PRO A 6 -36.73 -32.80 24.17
C PRO A 6 -35.27 -32.38 23.87
N PRO A 7 -34.53 -33.11 23.00
CA PRO A 7 -33.09 -32.97 22.83
C PRO A 7 -32.66 -31.81 21.91
N SER A 8 -33.32 -30.65 21.94
CA SER A 8 -33.14 -29.61 20.90
C SER A 8 -32.55 -28.28 21.36
N TYR A 9 -31.91 -28.20 22.54
CA TYR A 9 -30.97 -27.11 22.84
C TYR A 9 -29.66 -27.71 23.35
N GLN A 10 -28.71 -27.94 22.43
CA GLN A 10 -27.31 -28.07 22.85
C GLN A 10 -26.91 -26.74 23.48
N GLN A 11 -26.70 -26.74 24.79
CA GLN A 11 -26.18 -25.58 25.50
C GLN A 11 -24.71 -25.42 25.11
N PHE A 12 -24.45 -24.56 24.12
CA PHE A 12 -23.08 -24.22 23.72
C PHE A 12 -22.44 -23.39 24.84
N THR A 13 -21.59 -24.02 25.65
CA THR A 13 -20.80 -23.33 26.67
C THR A 13 -19.44 -22.96 26.10
N LEU A 14 -19.02 -21.71 26.31
CA LEU A 14 -17.68 -21.23 25.94
C LEU A 14 -16.81 -21.24 27.20
N SER A 15 -15.68 -21.93 27.18
CA SER A 15 -14.73 -21.86 28.29
C SER A 15 -14.04 -20.49 28.33
N LEU A 16 -13.54 -20.10 29.51
CA LEU A 16 -12.72 -18.89 29.66
C LEU A 16 -11.50 -18.90 28.72
N SER A 17 -10.91 -20.07 28.48
CA SER A 17 -9.79 -20.22 27.53
C SER A 17 -10.22 -20.00 26.08
N HIS A 18 -11.42 -20.43 25.69
CA HIS A 18 -11.94 -20.17 24.35
C HIS A 18 -12.35 -18.71 24.16
N LEU A 19 -12.91 -18.07 25.20
CA LEU A 19 -13.18 -16.64 25.20
C LEU A 19 -11.89 -15.83 25.05
N PHE A 20 -10.84 -16.16 25.80
CA PHE A 20 -9.55 -15.47 25.72
C PHE A 20 -8.89 -15.63 24.34
N ARG A 21 -8.94 -16.85 23.76
CA ARG A 21 -8.48 -17.08 22.39
C ARG A 21 -9.25 -16.22 21.39
N TRP A 22 -10.56 -16.13 21.51
CA TRP A 22 -11.39 -15.32 20.61
C TRP A 22 -11.11 -13.82 20.75
N LEU A 23 -11.00 -13.30 21.98
CA LEU A 23 -10.68 -11.89 22.23
C LEU A 23 -9.27 -11.51 21.73
N SER A 24 -8.34 -12.46 21.76
CA SER A 24 -6.97 -12.28 21.27
C SER A 24 -6.82 -12.60 19.78
N ASP A 25 -7.90 -13.00 19.11
CA ASP A 25 -7.87 -13.36 17.71
C ASP A 25 -7.82 -12.08 16.86
N GLU A 26 -6.66 -11.79 16.26
CA GLU A 26 -6.47 -10.59 15.44
C GLU A 26 -7.30 -10.59 14.16
N THR A 27 -7.79 -11.76 13.72
CA THR A 27 -8.61 -11.87 12.50
C THR A 27 -10.07 -11.52 12.76
N PHE A 28 -10.59 -11.86 13.94
CA PHE A 28 -11.99 -11.62 14.31
C PHE A 28 -12.19 -10.45 15.27
N ASN A 29 -11.22 -10.18 16.14
CA ASN A 29 -11.26 -9.13 17.16
C ASN A 29 -10.01 -8.22 17.11
N GLY A 30 -9.33 -8.16 15.97
CA GLY A 30 -8.24 -7.21 15.75
C GLY A 30 -8.73 -5.76 15.92
N PRO A 31 -7.90 -4.84 16.45
CA PRO A 31 -8.29 -3.44 16.67
C PRO A 31 -8.56 -2.69 15.37
N THR A 32 -8.06 -3.23 14.26
CA THR A 32 -8.33 -2.75 12.92
C THR A 32 -9.39 -3.63 12.31
N HIS A 33 -10.51 -3.04 11.91
CA HIS A 33 -11.44 -3.70 11.00
C HIS A 33 -10.60 -4.14 9.80
N SER A 34 -10.53 -5.45 9.52
CA SER A 34 -9.67 -6.00 8.49
C SER A 34 -9.77 -5.12 7.25
N PHE A 35 -8.64 -4.52 6.86
CA PHE A 35 -8.49 -3.66 5.70
C PHE A 35 -8.65 -4.51 4.45
N GLN A 36 -9.81 -5.11 4.25
CA GLN A 36 -10.25 -5.40 2.90
C GLN A 36 -10.31 -4.02 2.25
N CYS A 37 -9.32 -3.74 1.41
CA CYS A 37 -9.30 -2.61 0.50
C CYS A 37 -10.65 -2.65 -0.22
N ARG A 38 -11.64 -1.91 0.29
CA ARG A 38 -12.97 -1.92 -0.31
C ARG A 38 -12.77 -1.32 -1.67
N SER A 39 -13.05 -2.11 -2.71
CA SER A 39 -13.28 -1.55 -4.02
C SER A 39 -14.31 -0.45 -3.85
N LEU A 40 -13.88 0.79 -4.07
CA LEU A 40 -14.79 1.91 -4.07
C LEU A 40 -15.79 1.66 -5.21
N PRO A 41 -17.10 1.80 -4.96
CA PRO A 41 -18.07 1.69 -6.03
C PRO A 41 -17.75 2.75 -7.09
N LEU A 42 -17.93 2.42 -8.38
CA LEU A 42 -17.65 3.37 -9.47
C LEU A 42 -18.38 4.70 -9.28
N SER A 43 -19.56 4.68 -8.65
CA SER A 43 -20.32 5.89 -8.30
C SER A 43 -19.58 6.84 -7.37
N SER A 44 -18.70 6.35 -6.48
CA SER A 44 -17.90 7.22 -5.62
C SER A 44 -16.68 7.81 -6.33
N LEU A 45 -16.39 7.40 -7.58
CA LEU A 45 -15.32 7.95 -8.43
C LEU A 45 -15.86 8.89 -9.54
N SER A 46 -17.06 9.44 -9.35
CA SER A 46 -17.78 10.25 -10.35
C SER A 46 -17.55 11.77 -10.26
N LEU A 47 -16.90 12.26 -9.20
CA LEU A 47 -16.61 13.69 -9.03
C LEU A 47 -15.36 14.09 -9.82
N SER A 48 -15.05 15.39 -9.87
CA SER A 48 -13.83 15.89 -10.50
C SER A 48 -12.56 15.49 -9.71
N LEU A 49 -11.40 15.41 -10.38
CA LEU A 49 -10.11 15.05 -9.74
C LEU A 49 -9.77 15.83 -8.46
N PRO A 50 -10.00 17.16 -8.35
CA PRO A 50 -9.71 17.91 -7.12
C PRO A 50 -10.55 17.49 -5.90
N SER A 51 -11.60 16.69 -6.10
CA SER A 51 -12.46 16.18 -5.04
C SER A 51 -11.87 14.96 -4.32
N TYR A 52 -10.69 14.47 -4.74
CA TYR A 52 -10.07 13.25 -4.22
C TYR A 52 -8.70 13.52 -3.61
N PHE A 53 -8.42 12.85 -2.49
CA PHE A 53 -7.04 12.68 -2.04
C PHE A 53 -6.35 11.65 -2.94
N ILE A 54 -5.20 12.04 -3.51
CA ILE A 54 -4.42 11.19 -4.41
C ILE A 54 -3.10 10.85 -3.73
N SER A 55 -2.87 9.55 -3.50
CA SER A 55 -1.58 9.06 -3.00
C SER A 55 -0.48 9.42 -4.01
N SER A 56 0.49 10.20 -3.54
CA SER A 56 1.52 10.83 -4.37
C SER A 56 2.92 10.57 -3.80
N SER A 57 3.90 10.36 -4.66
CA SER A 57 5.30 10.12 -4.29
C SER A 57 6.18 11.24 -4.84
N HIS A 58 7.00 11.81 -3.96
CA HIS A 58 7.99 12.84 -4.29
C HIS A 58 9.36 12.20 -4.51
N ASN A 59 10.11 12.69 -5.51
CA ASN A 59 11.39 12.15 -5.96
C ASN A 59 11.39 10.61 -6.03
N THR A 60 10.38 10.06 -6.73
CA THR A 60 10.05 8.63 -6.70
C THR A 60 11.24 7.74 -7.05
N TYR A 61 12.17 8.22 -7.88
CA TYR A 61 13.36 7.48 -8.29
C TYR A 61 14.36 7.17 -7.17
N LEU A 62 14.34 7.87 -6.02
CA LEU A 62 15.34 7.73 -4.96
C LEU A 62 15.11 6.51 -4.06
N GLU A 63 16.13 5.67 -3.88
CA GLU A 63 16.10 4.54 -2.95
C GLU A 63 16.27 4.95 -1.47
N GLY A 64 16.74 6.17 -1.21
CA GLY A 64 17.03 6.65 0.14
C GLY A 64 17.08 8.17 0.26
N ASN A 65 18.14 8.69 0.88
CA ASN A 65 18.27 10.12 1.17
C ASN A 65 18.38 11.01 -0.09
N GLN A 66 18.05 12.29 0.06
CA GLN A 66 18.01 13.28 -1.02
C GLN A 66 19.39 13.66 -1.59
N LEU A 67 20.50 13.39 -0.89
CA LEU A 67 21.80 13.96 -1.23
C LEU A 67 22.76 12.97 -1.88
N SER A 68 22.68 11.67 -1.56
CA SER A 68 23.71 10.70 -1.97
C SER A 68 23.16 9.31 -2.31
N SER A 69 21.84 9.10 -2.21
CA SER A 69 21.25 7.80 -2.51
C SER A 69 21.20 7.49 -4.02
N LYS A 70 20.81 6.27 -4.35
CA LYS A 70 20.77 5.80 -5.73
C LYS A 70 19.40 6.09 -6.36
N SER A 71 19.41 6.52 -7.62
CA SER A 71 18.21 6.58 -8.46
C SER A 71 17.94 5.24 -9.15
N THR A 72 16.69 4.80 -9.24
CA THR A 72 16.32 3.50 -9.82
C THR A 72 14.88 3.48 -10.35
N GLY A 73 14.63 2.70 -11.42
CA GLY A 73 13.27 2.38 -11.89
C GLY A 73 12.46 1.53 -10.90
N LYS A 74 13.13 0.76 -10.03
CA LYS A 74 12.45 -0.18 -9.10
C LYS A 74 11.52 0.50 -8.10
N GLN A 75 11.80 1.75 -7.72
CA GLN A 75 10.96 2.48 -6.77
C GLN A 75 9.59 2.81 -7.35
N TYR A 76 9.49 3.09 -8.66
CA TYR A 76 8.21 3.29 -9.33
C TYR A 76 7.32 2.06 -9.20
N GLY A 77 7.85 0.87 -9.53
CA GLY A 77 7.13 -0.38 -9.33
C GLY A 77 6.73 -0.61 -7.86
N ARG A 78 7.57 -0.22 -6.89
CA ARG A 78 7.27 -0.33 -5.46
C ARG A 78 6.10 0.58 -5.06
N VAL A 79 6.15 1.86 -5.37
CA VAL A 79 5.12 2.83 -4.95
C VAL A 79 3.78 2.58 -5.66
N LEU A 80 3.81 2.19 -6.94
CA LEU A 80 2.59 1.86 -7.68
C LEU A 80 1.88 0.64 -7.07
N ARG A 81 2.63 -0.38 -6.66
CA ARG A 81 2.12 -1.56 -5.95
C ARG A 81 1.53 -1.23 -4.58
N THR A 82 2.02 -0.19 -3.90
CA THR A 82 1.43 0.27 -2.63
C THR A 82 0.22 1.17 -2.80
N GLY A 83 -0.25 1.41 -4.03
CA GLY A 83 -1.44 2.23 -4.29
C GLY A 83 -1.16 3.68 -4.67
N CYS A 84 0.10 4.08 -4.85
CA CYS A 84 0.44 5.41 -5.35
C CYS A 84 -0.10 5.64 -6.76
N ARG A 85 -0.58 6.86 -7.05
CA ARG A 85 -1.17 7.23 -8.35
C ARG A 85 -0.55 8.48 -8.99
N CYS A 86 0.30 9.19 -8.25
CA CYS A 86 1.08 10.31 -8.75
C CYS A 86 2.57 10.09 -8.42
N VAL A 87 3.43 10.16 -9.42
CA VAL A 87 4.87 9.90 -9.30
C VAL A 87 5.66 11.04 -9.95
N GLU A 88 6.89 11.22 -9.51
CA GLU A 88 7.79 12.28 -9.96
C GLU A 88 9.02 11.70 -10.67
N VAL A 89 9.41 12.33 -11.79
CA VAL A 89 10.55 11.94 -12.62
C VAL A 89 11.38 13.19 -12.95
N ASP A 90 12.55 13.33 -12.32
CA ASP A 90 13.47 14.44 -12.59
C ASP A 90 14.39 14.10 -13.75
N VAL A 91 14.07 14.60 -14.94
CA VAL A 91 14.80 14.29 -16.17
C VAL A 91 15.89 15.35 -16.42
N TRP A 92 17.10 14.88 -16.68
CA TRP A 92 18.28 15.69 -16.99
C TRP A 92 18.99 15.16 -18.24
N ASP A 93 19.79 16.00 -18.88
CA ASP A 93 20.64 15.60 -20.00
C ASP A 93 21.80 14.71 -19.52
N GLY A 94 21.99 13.57 -20.19
CA GLY A 94 23.12 12.67 -19.97
C GLY A 94 24.35 13.05 -20.81
N GLU A 95 25.52 12.59 -20.37
CA GLU A 95 26.81 12.86 -21.03
C GLU A 95 26.92 12.19 -22.42
N ASP A 96 26.16 11.12 -22.63
CA ASP A 96 26.02 10.40 -23.89
C ASP A 96 24.89 10.94 -24.78
N GLY A 97 24.26 12.05 -24.39
CA GLY A 97 23.11 12.65 -25.07
C GLY A 97 21.79 11.92 -24.81
N LEU A 98 21.77 10.90 -23.93
CA LEU A 98 20.55 10.22 -23.52
C LEU A 98 20.01 10.77 -22.20
N PRO A 99 18.68 10.84 -22.00
CA PRO A 99 18.12 11.37 -20.76
C PRO A 99 18.39 10.48 -19.55
N VAL A 100 18.76 11.11 -18.44
CA VAL A 100 19.01 10.47 -17.14
C VAL A 100 18.07 11.01 -16.07
N VAL A 101 17.88 10.23 -15.00
CA VAL A 101 17.03 10.57 -13.85
C VAL A 101 17.87 10.59 -12.58
N TRP A 102 17.87 11.72 -11.88
CA TRP A 102 18.55 11.94 -10.60
C TRP A 102 18.16 13.28 -9.97
N HIS A 103 18.56 13.49 -8.72
CA HIS A 103 18.34 14.75 -8.02
C HIS A 103 19.49 15.71 -8.33
N GLY A 104 19.21 16.72 -9.15
CA GLY A 104 20.22 17.63 -9.69
C GLY A 104 21.07 18.34 -8.63
N ASN A 105 22.33 18.62 -8.96
CA ASN A 105 23.29 19.28 -8.08
C ASN A 105 23.54 18.56 -6.73
N THR A 106 23.36 17.23 -6.70
CA THR A 106 23.67 16.40 -5.52
C THR A 106 24.68 15.30 -5.84
N LEU A 107 24.93 14.40 -4.89
CA LEU A 107 25.75 13.20 -5.07
C LEU A 107 24.88 11.95 -5.35
N THR A 108 23.59 12.13 -5.67
CA THR A 108 22.74 10.99 -6.01
C THR A 108 23.19 10.32 -7.30
N LYS A 109 23.11 8.97 -7.34
CA LYS A 109 23.55 8.21 -8.52
C LYS A 109 22.50 8.29 -9.61
N LYS A 110 22.92 8.54 -10.85
CA LYS A 110 22.07 8.61 -12.05
C LYS A 110 21.51 7.24 -12.45
N ALA A 111 20.27 7.23 -12.95
CA ALA A 111 19.68 6.13 -13.70
C ALA A 111 19.33 6.59 -15.12
N THR A 112 19.29 5.70 -16.11
CA THR A 112 18.81 6.08 -17.44
C THR A 112 17.28 6.17 -17.46
N LEU A 113 16.72 7.13 -18.19
CA LEU A 113 15.27 7.27 -18.31
C LEU A 113 14.62 5.99 -18.88
N SER A 114 15.30 5.30 -19.81
CA SER A 114 14.81 4.04 -20.37
C SER A 114 14.56 2.97 -19.30
N THR A 115 15.42 2.86 -18.29
CA THR A 115 15.22 1.92 -17.18
C THR A 115 14.11 2.32 -16.22
N VAL A 116 13.75 3.60 -16.20
CA VAL A 116 12.65 4.13 -15.39
C VAL A 116 11.30 3.85 -16.05
N VAL A 117 11.18 4.05 -17.36
CA VAL A 117 9.92 3.91 -18.11
C VAL A 117 9.55 2.46 -18.42
N GLN A 118 10.52 1.54 -18.40
CA GLN A 118 10.30 0.11 -18.67
C GLN A 118 9.67 -0.67 -17.49
N TYR A 119 9.50 -0.04 -16.33
CA TYR A 119 8.97 -0.65 -15.11
C TYR A 119 7.49 -0.30 -14.90
#